data_AF-A0A2U2AG99-F1
#
_entry.id   AF-A0A2U2AG99-F1
#
_cell.length_a   1.000
_cell.length_b   1.000
_cell.length_c   1.000
_cell.angle_alpha   90.00
_cell.angle_beta   90.00
_cell.angle_gamma   90.00
#
_symmetry.space_group_name_H-M   'P 1'
#
loop_
_entity.id
_entity.type
_entity.pdbx_description
1 polymer ?
#
loop_
_entity_poly.entity_id
_entity_poly.type
_entity_poly.pdbx_seq_one_letter_code
_entity_poly.pdbx_strand_id
1 'polypeptide(L)'
;MKNLWKAVINHWKNQVSSQIMPKILLDYPSHYSSNDQSKQNHQISSAFYANHLKDKANQEAGFTLMELLIVLALVAVMSMIAVPIYRNYVQSAKITEGMTLASAMQLDAEVYYTLNGKWPDNNKVLGLPDAESYRGNSVDSIQLEGETITVTFNDDISGEKDGAVQLILTGNVVDSGLIRWKCEGINIKESDLPSSCKS
;
A
#
# COMPACT_ATOMS: atom_id res chain seq x y z
N MET A 1 9.74 -4.81 -25.79
CA MET A 1 9.14 -3.87 -24.81
C MET A 1 9.80 -3.90 -23.42
N LYS A 2 10.08 -5.08 -22.81
CA LYS A 2 10.74 -5.17 -21.49
C LYS A 2 12.13 -4.48 -21.40
N ASN A 3 12.89 -4.46 -22.50
CA ASN A 3 14.25 -3.89 -22.51
C ASN A 3 14.27 -2.36 -22.62
N LEU A 4 13.27 -1.77 -23.27
CA LEU A 4 13.11 -0.30 -23.34
C LEU A 4 12.68 0.26 -21.98
N TRP A 5 11.84 -0.49 -21.26
CA TRP A 5 11.36 -0.08 -19.94
C TRP A 5 12.46 -0.09 -18.88
N LYS A 6 13.37 -1.08 -18.91
CA LYS A 6 14.57 -1.10 -18.04
C LYS A 6 15.52 0.08 -18.33
N ALA A 7 15.68 0.46 -19.60
CA ALA A 7 16.55 1.57 -19.98
C ALA A 7 16.01 2.92 -19.46
N VAL A 8 14.70 3.13 -19.52
CA VAL A 8 14.03 4.34 -19.01
C VAL A 8 14.18 4.44 -17.48
N ILE A 9 13.99 3.33 -16.76
CA ILE A 9 14.13 3.30 -15.29
C ILE A 9 15.56 3.61 -14.85
N ASN A 10 16.55 3.02 -15.52
CA ASN A 10 17.96 3.23 -15.16
C ASN A 10 18.42 4.66 -15.48
N HIS A 11 17.94 5.25 -16.58
CA HIS A 11 18.20 6.65 -16.91
C HIS A 11 17.63 7.60 -15.86
N TRP A 12 16.40 7.34 -15.38
CA TRP A 12 15.74 8.16 -14.38
C TRP A 12 16.39 8.05 -12.98
N LYS A 13 16.80 6.85 -12.58
CA LYS A 13 17.50 6.62 -11.30
C LYS A 13 18.80 7.43 -11.18
N ASN A 14 19.55 7.55 -12.28
CA ASN A 14 20.79 8.34 -12.30
C ASN A 14 20.54 9.85 -12.30
N GLN A 15 19.36 10.31 -12.72
CA GLN A 15 19.02 11.74 -12.82
C GLN A 15 18.48 12.31 -11.49
N VAL A 16 17.76 11.50 -10.71
CA VAL A 16 17.19 11.92 -9.41
C VAL A 16 18.24 11.96 -8.29
N SER A 17 19.31 11.17 -8.40
CA SER A 17 20.39 11.12 -7.40
C SER A 17 21.27 12.39 -7.36
N SER A 18 21.21 13.28 -8.35
CA SER A 18 22.13 14.42 -8.46
C SER A 18 21.54 15.78 -8.05
N GLN A 19 20.25 15.86 -7.70
CA GLN A 19 19.55 17.16 -7.52
C GLN A 19 18.70 17.28 -6.25
N ILE A 20 18.79 16.36 -5.27
CA ILE A 20 17.99 16.47 -4.04
C ILE A 20 18.87 16.39 -2.79
N MET A 21 19.46 17.53 -2.43
CA MET A 21 19.82 17.90 -1.06
C MET A 21 19.45 19.39 -0.88
N PRO A 22 18.40 19.75 -0.12
CA PRO A 22 18.06 21.14 0.11
C PRO A 22 19.02 21.74 1.14
N LYS A 23 19.82 22.72 0.71
CA LYS A 23 20.53 23.64 1.61
C LYS A 23 19.57 24.78 1.97
N ILE A 24 18.58 24.49 2.80
CA ILE A 24 17.78 25.51 3.49
C ILE A 24 18.39 25.68 4.87
N LEU A 25 19.23 26.71 5.03
CA LEU A 25 19.48 27.36 6.31
C LEU A 25 19.95 28.80 6.04
N LEU A 26 19.16 29.73 6.59
CA LEU A 26 19.50 31.11 6.98
C LEU A 26 19.73 32.13 5.86
N ASP A 27 18.65 32.85 5.50
CA ASP A 27 18.70 34.31 5.52
C ASP A 27 17.28 34.90 5.68
N TYR A 28 17.02 35.58 6.79
CA TYR A 28 15.79 36.34 7.02
C TYR A 28 16.18 37.78 7.34
N PRO A 29 16.05 38.74 6.40
CA PRO A 29 16.22 40.14 6.73
C PRO A 29 14.88 40.73 7.18
N SER A 30 14.82 41.05 8.47
CA SER A 30 13.84 41.97 9.04
C SER A 30 14.17 43.41 8.65
N HIS A 31 13.34 44.05 7.83
CA HIS A 31 13.33 45.50 7.71
C HIS A 31 11.89 46.03 7.74
N TYR A 32 11.49 46.43 8.95
CA TYR A 32 10.41 47.37 9.19
C TYR A 32 11.01 48.78 9.11
N SER A 33 10.50 49.61 8.20
CA SER A 33 10.82 51.04 8.15
C SER A 33 9.53 51.85 8.25
N SER A 34 9.53 52.76 9.20
CA SER A 34 8.45 53.65 9.60
C SER A 34 8.37 54.92 8.75
N ASN A 35 7.12 55.41 8.58
CA ASN A 35 6.69 56.79 8.33
C ASN A 35 7.08 57.50 7.01
N ASP A 36 6.05 57.84 6.22
CA ASP A 36 5.76 59.25 5.92
C ASP A 36 4.26 59.42 5.57
N GLN A 37 3.49 59.92 6.53
CA GLN A 37 2.18 60.54 6.28
C GLN A 37 2.38 62.06 6.35
N SER A 38 2.73 62.68 5.23
CA SER A 38 2.61 64.12 5.08
C SER A 38 2.43 64.53 3.61
N LYS A 39 1.16 64.60 3.17
CA LYS A 39 0.62 65.66 2.29
C LYS A 39 -0.83 65.37 1.96
N GLN A 40 -1.70 65.91 2.81
CA GLN A 40 -3.07 66.22 2.46
C GLN A 40 -3.12 67.46 1.55
N ASN A 41 -4.13 67.44 0.66
CA ASN A 41 -4.85 68.58 0.09
C ASN A 41 -4.30 69.22 -1.20
N HIS A 42 -4.93 68.89 -2.33
CA HIS A 42 -5.68 69.92 -3.06
C HIS A 42 -6.84 69.31 -3.86
N GLN A 43 -8.00 69.95 -3.74
CA GLN A 43 -9.29 69.57 -4.30
C GLN A 43 -9.26 69.31 -5.81
N ILE A 44 -9.65 68.11 -6.27
CA ILE A 44 -10.31 67.94 -7.57
C ILE A 44 -11.41 66.86 -7.49
N SER A 45 -12.64 67.37 -7.48
CA SER A 45 -13.83 66.86 -8.19
C SER A 45 -14.47 65.53 -7.76
N SER A 46 -15.62 65.69 -7.10
CA SER A 46 -16.67 64.68 -6.87
C SER A 46 -17.27 64.05 -8.14
N ALA A 47 -16.76 64.37 -9.34
CA ALA A 47 -17.09 63.66 -10.58
C ALA A 47 -16.23 62.40 -10.83
N PHE A 48 -15.17 62.17 -10.06
CA PHE A 48 -14.32 60.97 -10.18
C PHE A 48 -14.92 59.74 -9.48
N TYR A 49 -15.68 59.94 -8.40
CA TYR A 49 -16.25 58.84 -7.60
C TYR A 49 -17.48 58.18 -8.22
N ALA A 50 -18.12 58.78 -9.22
CA ALA A 50 -19.29 58.19 -9.90
C ALA A 50 -18.93 57.10 -10.93
N ASN A 51 -17.66 57.02 -11.35
CA ASN A 51 -17.20 56.02 -12.33
C ASN A 51 -16.50 54.81 -11.71
N HIS A 52 -16.35 54.73 -10.38
CA HIS A 52 -15.59 53.65 -9.75
C HIS A 52 -16.44 52.54 -9.11
N LEU A 53 -17.77 52.62 -9.22
CA LEU A 53 -18.69 51.59 -8.70
C LEU A 53 -19.35 50.76 -9.80
N LYS A 54 -18.88 50.86 -11.05
CA LYS A 54 -19.45 50.13 -12.19
C LYS A 54 -18.55 49.03 -12.75
N ASP A 55 -17.62 48.52 -11.97
CA ASP A 55 -16.84 47.32 -12.31
C ASP A 55 -16.71 46.40 -11.08
N LYS A 56 -17.84 46.02 -10.47
CA LYS A 56 -17.93 44.71 -9.81
C LYS A 56 -18.42 43.68 -10.84
N ALA A 57 -17.74 43.62 -11.99
CA ALA A 57 -17.89 42.50 -12.91
C ALA A 57 -17.02 41.37 -12.37
N ASN A 58 -17.64 40.46 -11.62
CA ASN A 58 -17.17 39.12 -11.25
C ASN A 58 -15.71 38.81 -11.64
N GLN A 59 -14.78 39.14 -10.75
CA GLN A 59 -13.46 38.52 -10.77
C GLN A 59 -13.58 37.11 -10.19
N GLU A 60 -14.28 36.23 -10.90
CA GLU A 60 -14.07 34.80 -10.71
C GLU A 60 -12.67 34.49 -11.25
N ALA A 61 -11.68 34.49 -10.35
CA ALA A 61 -10.34 34.00 -10.63
C ALA A 61 -10.43 32.49 -10.90
N GLY A 62 -10.74 32.13 -12.16
CA GLY A 62 -10.78 30.76 -12.62
C GLY A 62 -9.38 30.16 -12.68
N PHE A 63 -9.28 28.85 -12.38
CA PHE A 63 -8.05 28.08 -12.62
C PHE A 63 -7.60 28.24 -14.07
N THR A 64 -6.33 28.56 -14.27
CA THR A 64 -5.81 28.64 -15.64
C THR A 64 -5.68 27.24 -16.23
N LEU A 65 -5.96 27.09 -17.53
CA LEU A 65 -5.81 25.79 -18.21
C LEU A 65 -4.35 25.28 -18.14
N MET A 66 -3.37 26.19 -18.13
CA MET A 66 -1.96 25.84 -17.99
C MET A 66 -1.60 25.36 -16.59
N GLU A 67 -2.20 25.93 -15.55
CA GLU A 67 -2.02 25.47 -14.17
C GLU A 67 -2.55 24.05 -14.00
N LEU A 68 -3.72 23.75 -14.58
CA LEU A 68 -4.25 22.39 -14.59
C LEU A 68 -3.35 21.42 -15.36
N LEU A 69 -2.80 21.82 -16.50
CA LEU A 69 -1.92 20.95 -17.30
C LEU A 69 -0.62 20.58 -16.56
N ILE A 70 -0.02 21.51 -15.81
CA ILE A 70 1.18 21.22 -15.02
C ILE A 70 0.85 20.28 -13.86
N VAL A 71 -0.28 20.50 -13.18
CA VAL A 71 -0.73 19.61 -12.10
C VAL A 71 -0.97 18.19 -12.62
N LEU A 72 -1.63 18.05 -13.77
CA LEU A 72 -1.85 16.75 -14.40
C LEU A 72 -0.54 16.07 -14.82
N ALA A 73 0.44 16.84 -15.33
CA ALA A 73 1.75 16.30 -15.67
C ALA A 73 2.48 15.72 -14.44
N LEU A 74 2.41 16.41 -13.29
CA LEU A 74 3.02 15.93 -12.05
C LEU A 74 2.31 14.69 -11.49
N VAL A 75 0.98 14.69 -11.45
CA VAL A 75 0.20 13.52 -11.00
C VAL A 75 0.47 12.30 -11.88
N ALA A 76 0.58 12.48 -13.20
CA ALA A 76 0.88 11.38 -14.12
C ALA A 76 2.23 10.70 -13.82
N VAL A 77 3.27 11.48 -13.49
CA VAL A 77 4.59 10.94 -13.10
C VAL A 77 4.50 10.19 -11.77
N MET A 78 3.79 10.75 -10.78
CA MET A 78 3.63 10.10 -9.47
C MET A 78 2.86 8.78 -9.57
N SER A 79 1.75 8.75 -10.32
CA SER A 79 0.93 7.55 -10.48
C SER A 79 1.68 6.39 -11.13
N MET A 80 2.60 6.67 -12.07
CA MET A 80 3.39 5.62 -12.73
C MET A 80 4.24 4.79 -11.74
N ILE A 81 4.78 5.44 -10.70
CA ILE A 81 5.61 4.78 -9.68
C ILE A 81 4.74 4.17 -8.57
N ALA A 82 3.66 4.86 -8.19
CA ALA A 82 2.81 4.46 -7.07
C ALA A 82 2.05 3.15 -7.32
N VAL A 83 1.50 2.95 -8.51
CA VAL A 83 0.65 1.78 -8.82
C VAL A 83 1.35 0.43 -8.63
N PRO A 84 2.52 0.14 -9.22
CA PRO A 84 3.15 -1.18 -9.07
C PRO A 84 3.56 -1.48 -7.63
N ILE A 85 3.96 -0.45 -6.87
CA ILE A 85 4.34 -0.59 -5.47
C ILE A 85 3.10 -0.90 -4.62
N TYR A 86 2.02 -0.14 -4.79
CA TYR A 86 0.78 -0.32 -4.02
C TYR A 86 0.15 -1.70 -4.23
N ARG A 87 0.19 -2.23 -5.46
CA ARG A 87 -0.34 -3.57 -5.77
C ARG A 87 0.32 -4.68 -4.96
N ASN A 88 1.66 -4.65 -4.81
CA ASN A 88 2.38 -5.66 -4.03
C ASN A 88 2.01 -5.57 -2.54
N TYR A 89 1.86 -4.36 -1.99
CA TYR A 89 1.44 -4.18 -0.59
C TYR A 89 0.04 -4.73 -0.33
N VAL A 90 -0.91 -4.45 -1.22
CA VAL A 90 -2.27 -4.99 -1.12
C VAL A 90 -2.24 -6.52 -1.23
N GLN A 91 -1.43 -7.08 -2.13
CA GLN A 91 -1.28 -8.52 -2.27
C GLN A 91 -0.72 -9.17 -0.98
N SER A 92 0.33 -8.61 -0.38
CA SER A 92 0.85 -9.10 0.91
C SER A 92 -0.18 -9.02 2.04
N ALA A 93 -1.00 -7.97 2.06
CA ALA A 93 -2.07 -7.83 3.04
C ALA A 93 -3.11 -8.95 2.89
N LYS A 94 -3.52 -9.26 1.65
CA LYS A 94 -4.43 -10.38 1.33
C LYS A 94 -3.85 -11.74 1.73
N ILE A 95 -2.56 -11.96 1.48
CA ILE A 95 -1.89 -13.21 1.90
C ILE A 95 -1.87 -13.32 3.43
N THR A 96 -1.61 -12.20 4.11
CA THR A 96 -1.60 -12.14 5.58
C THR A 96 -2.99 -12.41 6.16
N GLU A 97 -4.06 -11.94 5.53
CA GLU A 97 -5.44 -12.28 5.91
C GLU A 97 -5.67 -13.80 5.91
N GLY A 98 -5.18 -14.51 4.89
CA GLY A 98 -5.25 -15.97 4.86
C GLY A 98 -4.51 -16.62 6.03
N MET A 99 -3.31 -16.12 6.34
CA MET A 99 -2.53 -16.59 7.49
C MET A 99 -3.24 -16.32 8.83
N THR A 100 -3.88 -15.15 9.00
CA THR A 100 -4.61 -14.83 10.24
C THR A 100 -5.84 -15.71 10.40
N LEU A 101 -6.57 -16.00 9.32
CA LEU A 101 -7.71 -16.92 9.34
C LEU A 101 -7.28 -18.36 9.70
N ALA A 102 -6.12 -18.80 9.21
CA ALA A 102 -5.58 -20.12 9.53
C ALA A 102 -5.02 -20.24 10.96
N SER A 103 -4.71 -19.13 11.64
CA SER A 103 -4.07 -19.15 12.96
C SER A 103 -4.89 -19.84 14.06
N ALA A 104 -6.23 -19.73 14.00
CA ALA A 104 -7.11 -20.44 14.93
C ALA A 104 -7.04 -21.97 14.71
N MET A 105 -7.00 -22.39 13.45
CA MET A 105 -6.86 -23.80 13.08
C MET A 105 -5.49 -24.36 13.49
N GLN A 106 -4.42 -23.56 13.42
CA GLN A 106 -3.11 -23.96 13.95
C GLN A 106 -3.18 -24.28 15.44
N LEU A 107 -3.82 -23.41 16.22
CA LEU A 107 -3.98 -23.61 17.66
C LEU A 107 -4.79 -24.88 17.96
N ASP A 108 -5.91 -25.10 17.27
CA ASP A 108 -6.73 -26.30 17.47
C ASP A 108 -5.98 -27.58 17.11
N ALA A 109 -5.17 -27.55 16.04
CA ALA A 109 -4.30 -28.66 15.64
C ALA A 109 -3.20 -28.93 16.68
N GLU A 110 -2.59 -27.88 17.26
CA GLU A 110 -1.61 -28.00 18.34
C GLU A 110 -2.22 -28.64 19.59
N VAL A 111 -3.40 -28.17 20.00
CA VAL A 111 -4.12 -28.71 21.15
C VAL A 111 -4.46 -30.18 20.91
N TYR A 112 -4.96 -30.51 19.71
CA TYR A 112 -5.27 -31.89 19.35
C TYR A 112 -4.04 -32.79 19.37
N TYR A 113 -2.92 -32.34 18.80
CA TYR A 113 -1.65 -33.07 18.87
C TYR A 113 -1.22 -33.30 20.32
N THR A 114 -1.26 -32.26 21.15
CA THR A 114 -0.87 -32.34 22.57
C THR A 114 -1.70 -33.36 23.34
N LEU A 115 -2.99 -33.49 23.04
CA LEU A 115 -3.89 -34.40 23.75
C LEU A 115 -3.83 -35.85 23.22
N ASN A 116 -3.56 -36.04 21.93
CA ASN A 116 -3.70 -37.34 21.26
C ASN A 116 -2.38 -37.95 20.80
N GLY A 117 -1.27 -37.19 20.83
CA GLY A 117 0.04 -37.62 20.31
C GLY A 117 0.09 -37.80 18.79
N LYS A 118 -0.95 -37.36 18.07
CA LYS A 118 -1.05 -37.42 16.61
C LYS A 118 -1.76 -36.19 16.08
N TRP A 119 -1.41 -35.79 14.86
CA TRP A 119 -2.09 -34.70 14.17
C TRP A 119 -3.53 -35.09 13.78
N PRO A 120 -4.44 -34.11 13.67
CA PRO A 120 -5.82 -34.35 13.23
C PRO A 120 -5.88 -34.70 11.74
N ASP A 121 -6.67 -35.70 11.38
CA ASP A 121 -6.72 -36.17 9.98
C ASP A 121 -7.35 -35.13 9.04
N ASN A 122 -8.28 -34.31 9.53
CA ASN A 122 -8.96 -33.26 8.77
C ASN A 122 -9.71 -32.26 9.67
N ASN A 123 -10.29 -31.21 9.07
CA ASN A 123 -11.12 -30.19 9.74
C ASN A 123 -12.21 -30.79 10.65
N LYS A 124 -12.89 -31.84 10.21
CA LYS A 124 -14.07 -32.39 10.92
C LYS A 124 -13.70 -33.01 12.25
N VAL A 125 -12.50 -33.59 12.36
CA VAL A 125 -11.99 -34.15 13.62
C VAL A 125 -11.90 -33.08 14.70
N LEU A 126 -11.62 -31.83 14.30
CA LEU A 126 -11.58 -30.67 15.20
C LEU A 126 -12.95 -29.98 15.37
N GLY A 127 -14.01 -30.49 14.75
CA GLY A 127 -15.31 -29.81 14.72
C GLY A 127 -15.31 -28.51 13.90
N LEU A 128 -14.32 -28.32 13.02
CA LEU A 128 -14.21 -27.16 12.16
C LEU A 128 -15.05 -27.31 10.88
N PRO A 129 -15.47 -26.20 10.24
CA PRO A 129 -16.18 -26.23 8.97
C PRO A 129 -15.40 -26.93 7.85
N ASP A 130 -16.13 -27.37 6.82
CA ASP A 130 -15.54 -27.85 5.55
C ASP A 130 -14.65 -26.77 4.94
N ALA A 131 -13.62 -27.17 4.17
CA ALA A 131 -12.59 -26.25 3.70
C ALA A 131 -13.11 -25.10 2.82
N GLU A 132 -14.19 -25.31 2.09
CA GLU A 132 -14.81 -24.30 1.23
C GLU A 132 -15.79 -23.39 1.99
N SER A 133 -15.98 -23.61 3.29
CA SER A 133 -16.88 -22.80 4.13
C SER A 133 -16.19 -21.57 4.72
N TYR A 134 -14.87 -21.51 4.69
CA TYR A 134 -14.14 -20.31 5.10
C TYR A 134 -14.42 -19.18 4.11
N ARG A 135 -14.75 -18.01 4.63
CA ARG A 135 -15.04 -16.81 3.85
C ARG A 135 -14.10 -15.71 4.28
N GLY A 136 -13.04 -15.51 3.50
CA GLY A 136 -12.21 -14.32 3.54
C GLY A 136 -12.45 -13.45 2.31
N ASN A 137 -11.96 -12.22 2.32
CA ASN A 137 -12.01 -11.35 1.14
C ASN A 137 -11.06 -11.83 0.03
N SER A 138 -10.07 -12.67 0.37
CA SER A 138 -9.14 -13.23 -0.62
C SER A 138 -8.86 -14.72 -0.46
N VAL A 139 -9.61 -15.39 0.42
CA VAL A 139 -9.47 -16.82 0.71
C VAL A 139 -10.63 -17.59 0.11
N ASP A 140 -10.30 -18.62 -0.67
CA ASP A 140 -11.27 -19.54 -1.27
C ASP A 140 -11.51 -20.77 -0.37
N SER A 141 -10.43 -21.33 0.20
CA SER A 141 -10.53 -22.46 1.12
C SER A 141 -9.41 -22.53 2.15
N ILE A 142 -9.69 -23.19 3.28
CA ILE A 142 -8.71 -23.55 4.32
C ILE A 142 -8.87 -25.02 4.69
N GLN A 143 -7.91 -25.84 4.31
CA GLN A 143 -7.91 -27.28 4.51
C GLN A 143 -6.81 -27.69 5.49
N LEU A 144 -7.17 -28.45 6.52
CA LEU A 144 -6.25 -29.16 7.40
C LEU A 144 -6.14 -30.61 6.95
N GLU A 145 -4.93 -31.11 6.77
CA GLU A 145 -4.63 -32.51 6.50
C GLU A 145 -3.41 -32.92 7.32
N GLY A 146 -3.65 -33.63 8.42
CA GLY A 146 -2.59 -33.99 9.35
C GLY A 146 -1.91 -32.76 9.94
N GLU A 147 -0.60 -32.66 9.71
CA GLU A 147 0.24 -31.56 10.18
C GLU A 147 0.25 -30.34 9.27
N THR A 148 -0.46 -30.39 8.13
CA THR A 148 -0.43 -29.36 7.11
C THR A 148 -1.77 -28.62 7.05
N ILE A 149 -1.70 -27.29 7.08
CA ILE A 149 -2.82 -26.40 6.78
C ILE A 149 -2.52 -25.71 5.45
N THR A 150 -3.42 -25.87 4.49
CA THR A 150 -3.34 -25.26 3.17
C THR A 150 -4.42 -24.20 3.05
N VAL A 151 -3.99 -22.94 2.92
CA VAL A 151 -4.86 -21.82 2.57
C VAL A 151 -4.79 -21.64 1.07
N THR A 152 -5.92 -21.79 0.38
CA THR A 152 -6.02 -21.50 -1.06
C THR A 152 -6.65 -20.12 -1.25
N PHE A 153 -5.98 -19.27 -2.01
CA PHE A 153 -6.47 -17.92 -2.30
C PHE A 153 -7.31 -17.91 -3.58
N ASN A 154 -8.22 -16.95 -3.66
CA ASN A 154 -9.01 -16.70 -4.86
C ASN A 154 -8.22 -15.92 -5.93
N ASP A 155 -8.87 -15.60 -7.04
CA ASP A 155 -8.27 -14.88 -8.17
C ASP A 155 -7.86 -13.41 -7.86
N ASP A 156 -8.16 -12.91 -6.66
CA ASP A 156 -7.77 -11.57 -6.23
C ASP A 156 -6.27 -11.43 -5.90
N ILE A 157 -5.56 -12.56 -5.86
CA ILE A 157 -4.12 -12.66 -5.66
C ILE A 157 -3.48 -13.19 -6.94
N SER A 158 -2.58 -12.41 -7.53
CA SER A 158 -1.86 -12.84 -8.73
C SER A 158 -0.68 -13.74 -8.38
N GLY A 159 -0.70 -14.96 -8.91
CA GLY A 159 0.44 -15.88 -8.83
C GLY A 159 1.59 -15.49 -9.77
N GLU A 160 2.76 -16.09 -9.55
CA GLU A 160 3.93 -15.91 -10.43
C GLU A 160 3.75 -16.64 -11.79
N LYS A 161 2.99 -17.73 -11.79
CA LYS A 161 2.66 -18.60 -12.92
C LYS A 161 1.17 -18.92 -12.92
N ASP A 162 0.69 -19.57 -13.98
CA ASP A 162 -0.66 -20.13 -14.01
C ASP A 162 -0.78 -21.27 -13.00
N GLY A 163 -1.82 -21.24 -12.17
CA GLY A 163 -2.10 -22.26 -11.16
C GLY A 163 -2.62 -21.66 -9.86
N ALA A 164 -3.04 -22.54 -8.94
CA ALA A 164 -3.52 -22.13 -7.62
C ALA A 164 -2.44 -21.40 -6.83
N VAL A 165 -2.86 -20.37 -6.10
CA VAL A 165 -2.00 -19.61 -5.18
C VAL A 165 -2.30 -20.10 -3.77
N GLN A 166 -1.29 -20.59 -3.05
CA GLN A 166 -1.50 -21.22 -1.75
C GLN A 166 -0.47 -20.78 -0.71
N LEU A 167 -0.91 -20.70 0.55
CA LEU A 167 -0.03 -20.62 1.71
C LEU A 167 -0.11 -21.95 2.46
N ILE A 168 1.04 -22.58 2.66
CA ILE A 168 1.17 -23.87 3.34
C ILE A 168 1.80 -23.62 4.71
N LEU A 169 1.12 -24.07 5.76
CA LEU A 169 1.59 -24.04 7.13
C LEU A 169 1.78 -25.49 7.60
N THR A 170 3.01 -25.88 7.92
CA THR A 170 3.33 -27.24 8.35
C THR A 170 3.80 -27.24 9.80
N GLY A 171 3.08 -27.94 10.66
CA GLY A 171 3.43 -28.14 12.06
C GLY A 171 4.54 -29.17 12.19
N ASN A 172 5.66 -28.80 12.81
CA ASN A 172 6.77 -29.69 13.09
C ASN A 172 6.99 -29.79 14.60
N VAL A 173 7.01 -31.02 15.11
CA VAL A 173 7.30 -31.29 16.51
C VAL A 173 8.80 -31.49 16.63
N VAL A 174 9.47 -30.62 17.37
CA VAL A 174 10.90 -30.75 17.65
C VAL A 174 11.14 -31.65 18.85
N ASP A 175 12.35 -32.20 18.99
CA ASP A 175 12.72 -33.15 20.06
C ASP A 175 12.44 -32.64 21.48
N SER A 176 12.35 -31.32 21.67
CA SER A 176 11.98 -30.69 22.94
C SER A 176 10.48 -30.74 23.26
N GLY A 177 9.66 -31.37 22.41
CA GLY A 177 8.19 -31.38 22.52
C GLY A 177 7.51 -30.06 22.14
N LEU A 178 8.27 -29.08 21.63
CA LEU A 178 7.70 -27.82 21.13
C LEU A 178 7.16 -28.05 19.72
N ILE A 179 6.02 -27.42 19.42
CA ILE A 179 5.47 -27.37 18.07
C ILE A 179 5.96 -26.08 17.42
N ARG A 180 6.54 -26.19 16.22
CA ARG A 180 6.97 -25.07 15.39
C ARG A 180 6.33 -25.15 14.03
N TRP A 181 5.67 -24.08 13.63
CA TRP A 181 5.10 -23.96 12.30
C TRP A 181 6.14 -23.45 11.31
N LYS A 182 6.30 -24.18 10.20
CA LYS A 182 6.96 -23.72 9.00
C LYS A 182 5.91 -23.14 8.06
N CYS A 183 6.21 -22.02 7.43
CA CYS A 183 5.32 -21.42 6.44
C CYS A 183 6.00 -21.36 5.08
N GLU A 184 5.29 -21.75 4.02
CA GLU A 184 5.76 -21.74 2.63
C GLU A 184 4.68 -21.21 1.69
N GLY A 185 5.09 -20.48 0.65
CA GLY A 185 4.19 -20.00 -0.41
C GLY A 185 4.30 -20.83 -1.67
N ILE A 186 3.17 -21.26 -2.23
CA ILE A 186 3.10 -21.90 -3.55
C ILE A 186 2.54 -20.91 -4.55
N ASN A 187 3.28 -20.70 -5.64
CA ASN A 187 2.95 -19.73 -6.69
C ASN A 187 2.86 -18.28 -6.17
N ILE A 188 3.50 -17.98 -5.03
CA ILE A 188 3.58 -16.65 -4.44
C ILE A 188 5.02 -16.16 -4.57
N LYS A 189 5.18 -14.91 -4.98
CA LYS A 189 6.50 -14.28 -5.01
C LYS A 189 7.01 -14.04 -3.59
N GLU A 190 8.28 -14.35 -3.34
CA GLU A 190 8.91 -14.20 -2.02
C GLU A 190 8.75 -12.80 -1.39
N SER A 191 8.77 -11.74 -2.21
CA SER A 191 8.58 -10.37 -1.71
C SER A 191 7.23 -10.17 -1.03
N ASP A 192 6.23 -10.92 -1.48
CA ASP A 192 4.83 -10.72 -1.14
C ASP A 192 4.42 -11.57 0.08
N LEU A 193 5.26 -12.52 0.50
CA LEU A 193 5.03 -13.35 1.67
C LEU A 193 5.13 -12.57 3.00
N PRO A 194 4.41 -13.01 4.04
CA PRO A 194 4.61 -12.53 5.41
C PRO A 194 6.03 -12.83 5.90
N SER A 195 6.52 -12.06 6.88
CA SER A 195 7.87 -12.25 7.42
C SER A 195 8.09 -13.62 8.05
N SER A 196 7.06 -14.26 8.60
CA SER A 196 7.10 -15.62 9.14
C SER A 196 7.28 -16.71 8.07
N CYS A 197 7.01 -16.37 6.81
CA CYS A 197 7.07 -17.27 5.67
C CYS A 197 8.27 -16.97 4.76
N LYS A 198 9.10 -15.99 5.14
CA LYS A 198 10.32 -15.65 4.42
C LYS A 198 11.46 -16.51 4.95
N SER A 199 12.05 -17.30 4.06
CA SER A 199 13.18 -18.18 4.34
C SER A 199 14.52 -17.46 4.26
#